data_AF-A0A1B6J7N3-F1
#
_entry.id   AF-A0A1B6J7N3-F1
#
_cell.length_a   1.000
_cell.length_b   1.000
_cell.length_c   1.000
_cell.angle_alpha   90.00
_cell.angle_beta   90.00
_cell.angle_gamma   90.00
#
_symmetry.space_group_name_H-M   'P 1'
#
loop_
_entity.id
_entity.type
_entity.pdbx_description
1 polymer ?
#
loop_
_entity_poly.entity_id
_entity_poly.type
_entity_poly.pdbx_seq_one_letter_code
_entity_poly.pdbx_strand_id
1 'polypeptide(L)'
;LAHWNVLHKSHQIHHPSMSSPITFPGASPYHSEYSSPQFSPVFQEVPVWGEEQVEFTQQNLLCMEADETLGPASTIAAILYANIMHPEWKKEFPSFGDRFKHILKAWRSLTQEQRLPYLQQARENKTNLRIKKTQQEQEKLQQ
;
A
#
# COMPACT_ATOMS: atom_id res chain seq x y z
N LEU A 1 28.37 6.17 -40.34
CA LEU A 1 28.49 4.73 -40.69
C LEU A 1 29.96 4.44 -40.97
N ALA A 2 30.49 3.40 -40.32
CA ALA A 2 31.84 2.80 -40.44
C ALA A 2 33.05 3.60 -39.92
N HIS A 3 33.58 3.24 -38.75
CA HIS A 3 34.69 2.28 -38.68
C HIS A 3 34.95 1.84 -37.23
N TRP A 4 34.89 0.52 -37.04
CA TRP A 4 35.36 -0.24 -35.89
C TRP A 4 36.83 -0.62 -36.09
N ASN A 5 37.59 -0.72 -34.99
CA ASN A 5 38.93 -1.31 -34.76
C ASN A 5 39.90 -0.30 -34.10
N VAL A 6 40.75 -0.62 -33.13
CA VAL A 6 41.14 -1.89 -32.48
C VAL A 6 41.98 -1.52 -31.24
N LEU A 7 41.79 -2.29 -30.17
CA LEU A 7 42.81 -2.83 -29.25
C LEU A 7 43.97 -1.92 -28.80
N HIS A 8 44.19 -1.79 -27.48
CA HIS A 8 45.47 -2.18 -26.89
C HIS A 8 45.30 -2.65 -25.44
N LYS A 9 45.68 -3.91 -25.29
CA LYS A 9 45.89 -4.68 -24.05
C LYS A 9 47.16 -4.14 -23.40
N SER A 10 47.18 -3.97 -22.08
CA SER A 10 48.44 -4.11 -21.34
C SER A 10 48.19 -4.68 -19.95
N HIS A 11 48.84 -5.81 -19.71
CA HIS A 11 48.89 -6.51 -18.43
C HIS A 11 49.80 -5.76 -17.47
N GLN A 12 49.68 -6.03 -16.17
CA GLN A 12 50.75 -6.63 -15.35
C GLN A 12 50.29 -6.69 -13.88
N ILE A 13 50.38 -7.90 -13.30
CA ILE A 13 50.09 -8.26 -11.91
C ILE A 13 51.38 -8.08 -11.10
N HIS A 14 51.34 -7.44 -9.93
CA HIS A 14 52.38 -7.59 -8.89
C HIS A 14 51.75 -7.49 -7.49
N HIS A 15 52.08 -8.45 -6.63
CA HIS A 15 51.67 -8.59 -5.25
C HIS A 15 52.94 -8.76 -4.41
N PRO A 16 52.99 -8.21 -3.18
CA PRO A 16 53.86 -8.77 -2.15
C PRO A 16 53.15 -9.09 -0.83
N SER A 17 53.53 -10.28 -0.36
CA SER A 17 53.33 -11.06 0.86
C SER A 17 53.51 -10.36 2.22
N MET A 18 52.63 -10.72 3.18
CA MET A 18 52.83 -11.07 4.60
C MET A 18 53.59 -10.14 5.56
N SER A 19 52.91 -9.69 6.63
CA SER A 19 53.46 -9.47 7.99
C SER A 19 52.35 -9.26 9.04
N SER A 20 52.05 -10.27 9.85
CA SER A 20 51.44 -10.17 11.20
C SER A 20 52.22 -11.16 12.06
N PRO A 21 52.67 -10.80 13.29
CA PRO A 21 51.80 -10.93 14.47
C PRO A 21 52.15 -9.98 15.64
N ILE A 22 51.16 -9.47 16.39
CA ILE A 22 51.40 -9.05 17.78
C ILE A 22 50.30 -9.61 18.67
N THR A 23 50.77 -10.31 19.70
CA THR A 23 50.10 -11.20 20.65
C THR A 23 49.38 -10.46 21.78
N PHE A 24 48.27 -11.03 22.26
CA PHE A 24 47.49 -10.65 23.45
C PHE A 24 48.30 -10.65 24.77
N PRO A 25 47.78 -9.99 25.83
CA PRO A 25 47.45 -10.76 27.04
C PRO A 25 46.03 -10.48 27.56
N GLY A 26 45.44 -11.50 28.18
CA GLY A 26 44.01 -11.62 28.44
C GLY A 26 43.49 -11.19 29.82
N ALA A 27 42.17 -11.30 29.90
CA ALA A 27 41.27 -11.42 31.05
C ALA A 27 41.17 -10.25 32.05
N SER A 28 40.06 -9.51 31.95
CA SER A 28 39.25 -9.15 33.13
C SER A 28 37.74 -9.15 32.78
N PRO A 29 36.88 -9.48 33.76
CA PRO A 29 35.77 -10.41 33.57
C PRO A 29 34.40 -9.73 33.82
N TYR A 30 34.12 -8.65 33.09
CA TYR A 30 32.79 -8.04 33.04
C TYR A 30 32.56 -7.49 31.63
N HIS A 31 32.14 -8.35 30.70
CA HIS A 31 31.42 -7.88 29.52
C HIS A 31 29.96 -8.24 29.70
N SER A 32 29.17 -7.20 29.95
CA SER A 32 27.76 -7.23 30.28
C SER A 32 26.96 -8.16 29.38
N GLU A 33 26.23 -9.07 30.01
CA GLU A 33 25.20 -9.88 29.39
C GLU A 33 24.13 -8.98 28.75
N TYR A 34 24.15 -8.82 27.42
CA TYR A 34 22.95 -8.78 26.59
C TYR A 34 23.34 -8.78 25.10
N SER A 35 23.56 -9.96 24.52
CA SER A 35 23.63 -10.10 23.06
C SER A 35 23.24 -11.50 22.61
N SER A 36 21.96 -11.80 22.76
CA SER A 36 21.08 -12.32 21.69
C SER A 36 19.86 -12.99 22.33
N PRO A 37 18.69 -12.87 21.69
CA PRO A 37 18.22 -14.07 21.03
C PRO A 37 17.96 -13.83 19.54
N GLN A 38 18.24 -14.89 18.78
CA GLN A 38 18.09 -14.99 17.34
C GLN A 38 16.72 -14.48 16.85
N PHE A 39 16.73 -13.52 15.92
CA PHE A 39 15.56 -13.24 15.11
C PHE A 39 15.83 -13.72 13.70
N SER A 40 15.31 -14.90 13.38
CA SER A 40 15.26 -15.42 12.01
C SER A 40 14.56 -14.40 11.10
N PRO A 41 15.14 -14.00 9.94
CA PRO A 41 14.35 -13.38 8.91
C PRO A 41 13.70 -14.50 8.10
N VAL A 42 12.75 -15.21 8.70
CA VAL A 42 11.71 -15.86 7.89
C VAL A 42 10.69 -14.77 7.59
N PHE A 43 11.10 -13.81 6.75
CA PHE A 43 10.14 -12.98 6.06
C PHE A 43 9.50 -13.91 5.04
N GLN A 44 8.49 -14.65 5.49
CA GLN A 44 7.53 -15.26 4.59
C GLN A 44 7.03 -14.12 3.72
N GLU A 45 7.49 -14.08 2.47
CA GLU A 45 6.88 -13.31 1.41
C GLU A 45 5.49 -13.90 1.15
N VAL A 46 4.57 -13.62 2.07
CA VAL A 46 3.15 -13.68 1.77
C VAL A 46 2.88 -12.53 0.80
N PRO A 47 2.39 -12.79 -0.41
CA PRO A 47 2.08 -11.73 -1.35
C PRO A 47 1.03 -10.83 -0.69
N VAL A 48 1.40 -9.56 -0.51
CA VAL A 48 0.54 -8.46 -0.07
C VAL A 48 -0.63 -8.35 -1.07
N TRP A 49 -1.69 -9.10 -0.81
CA TRP A 49 -3.03 -8.79 -1.29
C TRP A 49 -3.66 -7.99 -0.16
N GLY A 50 -3.59 -6.66 -0.31
CA GLY A 50 -3.89 -5.68 0.73
C GLY A 50 -5.24 -5.89 1.41
N GLU A 51 -5.21 -6.56 2.55
CA GLU A 51 -6.11 -6.25 3.65
C GLU A 51 -5.44 -5.13 4.45
N GLU A 52 -5.52 -3.91 3.91
CA GLU A 52 -5.35 -2.72 4.72
C GLU A 52 -6.39 -2.86 5.84
N GLN A 53 -5.93 -3.18 7.05
CA GLN A 53 -6.70 -2.99 8.27
C GLN A 53 -6.95 -1.49 8.32
N VAL A 54 -8.04 -1.04 7.69
CA VAL A 54 -8.45 0.36 7.68
C VAL A 54 -8.75 0.69 9.13
N GLU A 55 -7.76 1.27 9.80
CA GLU A 55 -7.84 1.60 11.21
C GLU A 55 -8.98 2.61 11.36
N PHE A 56 -9.95 2.26 12.21
CA PHE A 56 -11.25 2.91 12.29
C PHE A 56 -11.16 4.19 13.13
N THR A 57 -10.43 5.18 12.61
CA THR A 57 -10.37 6.50 13.22
C THR A 57 -11.65 7.26 12.84
N GLN A 58 -12.22 8.06 13.75
CA GLN A 58 -13.40 8.90 13.45
C GLN A 58 -13.25 9.73 12.17
N GLN A 59 -12.03 10.18 11.86
CA GLN A 59 -11.75 10.90 10.61
C GLN A 59 -11.88 10.02 9.36
N ASN A 60 -11.48 8.75 9.42
CA ASN A 60 -11.63 7.82 8.31
C ASN A 60 -13.11 7.58 8.00
N LEU A 61 -13.91 7.37 9.06
CA LEU A 61 -15.35 7.27 8.96
C LEU A 61 -16.02 8.45 8.26
N LEU A 62 -15.65 9.69 8.61
CA LEU A 62 -16.21 10.89 8.00
C LEU A 62 -15.88 10.97 6.50
N CYS A 63 -14.65 10.61 6.11
CA CYS A 63 -14.26 10.54 4.70
C CYS A 63 -15.08 9.48 3.94
N MET A 64 -15.30 8.32 4.57
CA MET A 64 -16.11 7.24 3.99
C MET A 64 -17.59 7.62 3.90
N GLU A 65 -18.13 8.34 4.88
CA GLU A 65 -19.49 8.86 4.85
C GLU A 65 -19.67 9.85 3.70
N ALA A 66 -18.71 10.76 3.50
CA ALA A 66 -18.71 11.66 2.34
C ALA A 66 -18.66 10.88 1.02
N ASP A 67 -17.85 9.84 0.93
CA ASP A 67 -17.76 8.98 -0.26
C ASP A 67 -19.08 8.24 -0.55
N GLU A 68 -19.84 7.87 0.48
CA GLU A 68 -21.16 7.26 0.31
C GLU A 68 -22.15 8.20 -0.39
N THR A 69 -22.08 9.51 -0.12
CA THR A 69 -22.98 10.49 -0.76
C THR A 69 -22.80 10.57 -2.27
N LEU A 70 -21.67 10.09 -2.81
CA LEU A 70 -21.40 10.01 -4.24
C LEU A 70 -22.23 8.93 -4.95
N GLY A 71 -22.87 8.01 -4.21
CA GLY A 71 -23.73 6.97 -4.78
C GLY A 71 -22.94 6.05 -5.73
N PRO A 72 -23.37 5.88 -7.00
CA PRO A 72 -22.66 5.05 -7.98
C PRO A 72 -21.31 5.63 -8.42
N ALA A 73 -20.99 6.86 -8.02
CA ALA A 73 -19.69 7.49 -8.22
C ALA A 73 -18.74 7.32 -7.00
N SER A 74 -19.10 6.49 -6.02
CA SER A 74 -18.25 6.17 -4.86
C SER A 74 -16.88 5.64 -5.30
N THR A 75 -15.83 6.09 -4.60
CA THR A 75 -14.44 5.74 -4.91
C THR A 75 -13.91 4.59 -4.06
N ILE A 76 -14.71 4.11 -3.11
CA ILE A 76 -14.39 3.02 -2.22
C ILE A 76 -15.24 1.82 -2.62
N ALA A 77 -14.60 0.73 -3.06
CA ALA A 77 -15.31 -0.41 -3.66
C ALA A 77 -16.40 -1.02 -2.75
N ALA A 78 -16.16 -1.12 -1.45
CA ALA A 78 -17.15 -1.61 -0.49
C ALA A 78 -18.38 -0.69 -0.40
N ILE A 79 -18.16 0.63 -0.40
CA ILE A 79 -19.23 1.64 -0.36
C ILE A 79 -19.97 1.68 -1.69
N LEU A 80 -19.24 1.63 -2.81
CA LEU A 80 -19.82 1.52 -4.15
C LEU A 80 -20.74 0.31 -4.28
N TYR A 81 -20.29 -0.85 -3.79
CA TYR A 81 -21.10 -2.06 -3.74
C TYR A 81 -22.40 -1.85 -2.95
N ALA A 82 -22.31 -1.29 -1.74
CA ALA A 82 -23.49 -0.99 -0.93
C ALA A 82 -24.44 0.01 -1.60
N ASN A 83 -23.89 1.06 -2.21
CA ASN A 83 -24.68 2.08 -2.91
C ASN A 83 -25.46 1.51 -4.11
N ILE A 84 -24.90 0.52 -4.80
CA ILE A 84 -25.52 -0.08 -5.99
C ILE A 84 -26.48 -1.22 -5.60
N MET A 85 -26.05 -2.10 -4.70
CA MET A 85 -26.75 -3.35 -4.39
C MET A 85 -27.71 -3.24 -3.21
N HIS A 86 -27.44 -2.30 -2.29
CA HIS A 86 -28.16 -2.14 -1.03
C HIS A 86 -28.59 -0.69 -0.73
N PRO A 87 -29.27 0.01 -1.66
CA PRO A 87 -29.73 1.37 -1.43
C PRO A 87 -30.70 1.49 -0.23
N GLU A 88 -31.35 0.39 0.16
CA GLU A 88 -32.23 0.29 1.33
C GLU A 88 -31.50 0.52 2.65
N TRP A 89 -30.20 0.20 2.74
CA TRP A 89 -29.44 0.33 3.99
C TRP A 89 -29.35 1.77 4.50
N LYS A 90 -29.47 2.76 3.61
CA LYS A 90 -29.54 4.18 4.02
C LYS A 90 -30.81 4.49 4.82
N LYS A 91 -31.89 3.76 4.57
CA LYS A 91 -33.17 3.90 5.29
C LYS A 91 -33.20 3.04 6.54
N GLU A 92 -32.69 1.81 6.46
CA GLU A 92 -32.68 0.85 7.56
C GLU A 92 -31.66 1.19 8.65
N PHE A 93 -30.50 1.71 8.24
CA PHE A 93 -29.40 2.09 9.14
C PHE A 93 -29.11 3.58 8.97
N PRO A 94 -29.83 4.50 9.66
CA PRO A 94 -29.62 5.94 9.49
C PRO A 94 -28.23 6.40 9.97
N SER A 95 -27.68 5.75 11.02
CA SER A 95 -26.31 5.94 11.50
C SER A 95 -25.29 5.35 10.52
N PHE A 96 -24.38 6.19 9.98
CA PHE A 96 -23.35 5.70 9.06
C PHE A 96 -22.43 4.67 9.72
N GLY A 97 -22.08 4.83 11.00
CA GLY A 97 -21.25 3.88 11.71
C GLY A 97 -21.82 2.45 11.74
N ASP A 98 -23.14 2.31 11.88
CA ASP A 98 -23.80 1.00 11.89
C ASP A 98 -24.07 0.45 10.49
N ARG A 99 -24.38 1.36 9.55
CA ARG A 99 -24.46 1.05 8.12
C ARG A 99 -23.15 0.51 7.60
N PHE A 100 -22.05 1.18 7.91
CA PHE A 100 -20.71 0.81 7.49
C PHE A 100 -20.29 -0.58 8.01
N LYS A 101 -20.68 -0.96 9.23
CA LYS A 101 -20.48 -2.34 9.73
C LYS A 101 -21.19 -3.38 8.85
N HIS A 102 -22.41 -3.08 8.40
CA HIS A 102 -23.14 -3.96 7.47
C HIS A 102 -22.48 -4.01 6.09
N ILE A 103 -22.03 -2.87 5.57
CA ILE A 103 -21.28 -2.77 4.32
C ILE A 103 -20.05 -3.68 4.38
N LEU A 104 -19.22 -3.55 5.42
CA LEU A 104 -18.02 -4.37 5.58
C LEU A 104 -18.33 -5.86 5.70
N LYS A 105 -19.39 -6.22 6.43
CA LYS A 105 -19.82 -7.60 6.58
C LYS A 105 -20.20 -8.21 5.23
N ALA A 106 -21.02 -7.51 4.44
CA ALA A 106 -21.41 -7.97 3.11
C ALA A 106 -20.22 -8.01 2.15
N TRP A 107 -19.38 -6.97 2.14
CA TRP A 107 -18.18 -6.93 1.30
C TRP A 107 -17.24 -8.11 1.56
N ARG A 108 -16.99 -8.44 2.84
CA ARG A 108 -16.16 -9.59 3.24
C ARG A 108 -16.78 -10.94 2.85
N SER A 109 -18.10 -11.01 2.68
CA SER A 109 -18.79 -12.24 2.26
C SER A 109 -18.66 -12.52 0.75
N LEU A 110 -18.35 -11.52 -0.06
CA LEU A 110 -18.16 -11.68 -1.51
C LEU A 110 -16.86 -12.42 -1.83
N THR A 111 -16.86 -13.19 -2.93
CA THR A 111 -15.63 -13.76 -3.49
C THR A 111 -14.80 -12.70 -4.23
N GLN A 112 -13.53 -12.99 -4.52
CA GLN A 112 -12.67 -12.06 -5.25
C GLN A 112 -13.20 -11.72 -6.64
N GLU A 113 -13.77 -12.71 -7.35
CA GLU A 113 -14.39 -12.51 -8.67
C GLU A 113 -15.59 -11.56 -8.62
N GLN A 114 -16.39 -11.64 -7.56
CA GLN A 114 -17.52 -10.74 -7.36
C GLN A 114 -17.05 -9.32 -7.00
N ARG A 115 -15.92 -9.18 -6.30
CA ARG A 115 -15.37 -7.86 -5.91
C ARG A 115 -14.68 -7.13 -7.07
N LEU A 116 -14.09 -7.86 -8.01
CA LEU A 116 -13.34 -7.33 -9.15
C LEU A 116 -14.04 -6.18 -9.91
N PRO A 117 -15.29 -6.31 -10.37
CA PRO A 117 -15.96 -5.22 -11.10
C PRO A 117 -16.08 -3.94 -10.26
N TYR A 118 -16.38 -4.06 -8.96
CA TYR A 118 -16.50 -2.91 -8.07
C TYR A 118 -15.14 -2.27 -7.75
N LEU A 119 -14.07 -3.06 -7.63
CA LEU A 119 -12.71 -2.55 -7.45
C LEU A 119 -12.27 -1.73 -8.66
N GLN A 120 -12.54 -2.24 -9.87
CA GLN A 120 -12.22 -1.56 -11.12
C GLN A 120 -13.03 -0.25 -11.25
N GLN A 121 -14.35 -0.32 -11.05
CA GLN A 121 -15.22 0.85 -11.14
C GLN A 121 -14.87 1.92 -10.10
N ALA A 122 -14.54 1.53 -8.87
CA ALA A 122 -14.11 2.48 -7.83
C ALA A 122 -12.81 3.22 -8.23
N ARG A 123 -11.87 2.54 -8.90
CA ARG A 123 -10.65 3.18 -9.43
C ARG A 123 -10.95 4.15 -10.57
N GLU A 124 -11.87 3.80 -11.45
CA GLU A 124 -12.34 4.69 -12.52
C GLU A 124 -13.03 5.92 -11.93
N ASN A 125 -13.87 5.74 -10.92
CA ASN A 125 -14.51 6.82 -10.17
C ASN A 125 -13.50 7.79 -9.56
N LYS A 126 -12.40 7.31 -8.95
CA LYS A 126 -11.29 8.17 -8.47
C LYS A 126 -10.74 9.04 -9.59
N THR A 127 -10.49 8.44 -10.75
CA THR A 127 -9.93 9.14 -11.92
C THR A 127 -10.92 10.19 -12.44
N ASN A 128 -12.19 9.82 -12.55
CA ASN A 128 -13.27 10.71 -13.00
C ASN A 128 -13.47 11.90 -12.05
N LEU A 129 -13.42 11.68 -10.73
CA LEU A 129 -13.51 12.75 -9.74
C LEU A 129 -12.37 13.76 -9.86
N ARG A 130 -11.14 13.27 -10.07
CA ARG A 130 -9.99 14.15 -10.28
C ARG A 130 -10.16 14.99 -11.55
N ILE A 131 -10.57 14.38 -12.66
CA ILE A 131 -10.80 15.09 -13.94
C ILE A 131 -11.89 16.17 -13.77
N LYS A 132 -13.04 15.81 -13.20
CA LYS A 132 -14.14 16.75 -12.95
C LYS A 132 -13.72 17.93 -12.08
N LYS A 133 -12.94 17.66 -11.03
CA LYS A 133 -12.42 18.71 -10.15
C LYS A 133 -11.47 19.66 -10.90
N THR A 134 -10.55 19.13 -11.69
CA THR A 134 -9.63 19.95 -12.50
C THR A 134 -10.39 20.81 -13.52
N GLN A 135 -11.43 20.27 -14.17
CA GLN A 135 -12.27 21.04 -15.09
C GLN A 135 -12.99 22.20 -14.38
N GLN A 136 -13.58 21.94 -13.21
CA GLN A 136 -14.26 22.98 -12.42
C GLN A 136 -13.31 24.10 -11.94
N GLU A 137 -12.07 23.76 -11.59
CA GLU A 137 -11.06 24.76 -11.22
C GLU A 137 -10.67 25.63 -12.43
N GLN A 138 -10.52 25.04 -13.62
CA GLN A 138 -10.23 25.80 -14.84
C GLN A 138 -11.35 26.76 -15.23
N GLU A 139 -12.62 26.36 -15.11
CA GLU A 139 -13.77 27.22 -15.39
C GLU A 139 -13.89 28.40 -14.41
N LYS A 140 -13.52 28.19 -13.14
CA LYS A 140 -13.49 29.26 -12.14
C LYS A 140 -12.39 30.30 -12.37
N LEU A 141 -11.24 29.91 -12.95
CA LEU A 141 -10.18 30.85 -13.29
C LEU A 141 -10.48 31.66 -14.56
N GLN A 142 -11.45 31.23 -15.36
CA GLN A 142 -11.87 31.91 -16.60
C GLN A 142 -13.04 32.88 -16.41
N GLN A 143 -13.63 32.95 -15.22
CA GLN A 143 -14.66 33.91 -14.82
C GLN A 143 -14.08 35.01 -13.93
#